data_AF-A0A9P0YVZ2-F1
#
_entry.id   AF-A0A9P0YVZ2-F1
#
_cell.length_a   1.000
_cell.length_b   1.000
_cell.length_c   1.000
_cell.angle_alpha   90.00
_cell.angle_beta   90.00
_cell.angle_gamma   90.00
#
_symmetry.space_group_name_H-M   'P 1'
#
loop_
_entity.id
_entity.type
_entity.pdbx_description
1 polymer ?
#
loop_
_entity_poly.entity_id
_entity_poly.type
_entity_poly.pdbx_seq_one_letter_code
_entity_poly.pdbx_strand_id
1 'polypeptide(L)'
;MWDGVSTFICLKIVEILWKSTKRFNIQTLYILNDNTIYDREGNAYPLLKGFLVETGKGSIFPATFHETTKGPDEYIRSIRERASLRDLNWKNRFLETYDTESDQFVIAHVSRGNRYLKYIESLRNQSDEELCNTYFTIPVPPSPHNIRLIRR
;
A
#
# COMPACT_ATOMS: atom_id res chain seq x y z
N MET A 1 7.43 -19.48 -14.16
CA MET A 1 6.10 -19.07 -13.67
C MET A 1 6.35 -17.81 -12.86
N TRP A 2 5.94 -16.64 -13.34
CA TRP A 2 6.14 -15.40 -12.57
C TRP A 2 5.11 -15.40 -11.44
N ASP A 3 5.50 -15.91 -10.27
CA ASP A 3 4.68 -15.75 -9.07
C ASP A 3 4.73 -14.27 -8.70
N GLY A 4 3.69 -13.52 -9.12
CA GLY A 4 3.60 -12.08 -8.87
C GLY A 4 3.66 -11.75 -7.38
N VAL A 5 4.01 -10.50 -7.05
CA VAL A 5 4.16 -10.01 -5.67
C VAL A 5 2.95 -10.36 -4.79
N SER A 6 1.74 -10.33 -5.35
CA SER A 6 0.51 -10.72 -4.64
C SER A 6 0.52 -12.16 -4.14
N THR A 7 0.98 -13.13 -4.93
CA THR A 7 1.06 -14.56 -4.53
C THR A 7 1.98 -14.71 -3.32
N PHE A 8 3.15 -14.09 -3.37
CA PHE A 8 4.10 -14.10 -2.26
C PHE A 8 3.50 -13.51 -0.98
N ILE A 9 2.87 -12.34 -1.06
CA ILE A 9 2.24 -11.68 0.10
C ILE A 9 1.12 -12.55 0.67
N CYS A 10 0.24 -13.09 -0.19
CA CYS A 10 -0.88 -13.92 0.24
C CYS A 10 -0.40 -15.17 0.99
N LEU A 11 0.59 -15.88 0.44
CA LEU A 11 1.19 -17.04 1.09
C LEU A 11 1.82 -16.67 2.44
N LYS A 12 2.53 -15.53 2.52
CA LYS A 12 3.12 -15.06 3.77
C LYS A 12 2.08 -14.73 4.84
N ILE A 13 0.96 -14.12 4.45
CA ILE A 13 -0.15 -13.84 5.39
C ILE A 13 -0.72 -15.15 5.93
N VAL A 14 -1.05 -16.11 5.05
CA VAL A 14 -1.60 -17.42 5.46
C VAL A 14 -0.61 -18.17 6.35
N GLU A 15 0.68 -18.16 6.00
CA GLU A 15 1.75 -18.78 6.80
C GLU A 15 1.83 -18.20 8.21
N ILE A 16 1.76 -16.86 8.34
CA ILE A 16 1.81 -16.18 9.65
C ILE A 16 0.55 -16.49 10.47
N LEU A 17 -0.64 -16.47 9.86
CA LEU A 17 -1.90 -16.81 10.53
C LEU A 17 -1.86 -18.27 11.04
N TRP A 18 -1.38 -19.20 10.21
CA TRP A 18 -1.25 -20.61 10.56
C TRP A 18 -0.28 -20.86 11.72
N LYS A 19 0.86 -20.13 11.75
CA LYS A 19 1.88 -20.26 12.81
C LYS A 19 1.52 -19.55 14.11
N SER A 20 0.42 -18.81 14.14
CA SER A 20 0.00 -18.06 15.32
C SER A 20 -0.50 -18.98 16.44
N THR A 21 -0.31 -18.56 17.68
CA THR A 21 -0.95 -19.19 18.85
C THR A 21 -2.43 -18.82 18.98
N LYS A 22 -2.88 -17.77 18.27
CA LYS A 22 -4.29 -17.37 18.22
C LYS A 22 -5.05 -18.22 17.21
N ARG A 23 -6.32 -18.49 17.49
CA ARG A 23 -7.23 -19.14 16.55
C ARG A 23 -7.93 -18.08 15.70
N PHE A 24 -7.87 -18.24 14.38
CA PHE A 24 -8.54 -17.37 13.42
C PHE A 24 -9.61 -18.16 12.69
N ASN A 25 -10.76 -17.51 12.46
CA ASN A 25 -11.77 -18.02 11.55
C ASN A 25 -11.75 -17.16 10.28
N ILE A 26 -11.44 -17.77 9.13
CA ILE A 26 -11.37 -17.06 7.86
C ILE A 26 -12.79 -16.93 7.30
N GLN A 27 -13.37 -15.74 7.45
CA GLN A 27 -14.72 -15.44 6.95
C GLN A 27 -14.72 -15.00 5.48
N THR A 28 -13.64 -14.39 5.01
CA THR A 28 -13.55 -13.87 3.64
C THR A 28 -12.11 -14.02 3.15
N LEU A 29 -11.97 -14.65 1.98
CA LEU A 29 -10.71 -14.78 1.26
C LEU A 29 -10.99 -14.53 -0.22
N TYR A 30 -10.75 -13.30 -0.68
CA TYR A 30 -11.03 -12.87 -2.06
C TYR A 30 -9.77 -12.23 -2.64
N ILE A 31 -8.83 -13.07 -3.02
CA ILE A 31 -7.45 -12.72 -3.39
C ILE A 31 -7.00 -13.49 -4.62
N LEU A 32 -5.90 -13.08 -5.24
CA LEU A 32 -5.33 -13.73 -6.43
C LEU A 32 -6.40 -13.88 -7.53
N ASN A 33 -6.60 -15.10 -8.06
CA ASN A 33 -7.51 -15.37 -9.17
C ASN A 33 -8.93 -14.88 -8.90
N ASP A 34 -9.43 -15.01 -7.66
CA ASP A 34 -10.78 -14.57 -7.31
C ASP A 34 -10.95 -13.05 -7.44
N ASN A 35 -9.87 -12.29 -7.21
CA ASN A 35 -9.86 -10.83 -7.36
C ASN A 35 -9.20 -10.36 -8.67
N THR A 36 -8.92 -11.24 -9.62
CA THR A 36 -8.22 -10.87 -10.87
C THR A 36 -9.18 -10.82 -12.05
N ILE A 37 -9.18 -9.71 -12.77
CA ILE A 37 -9.81 -9.55 -14.08
C ILE A 37 -8.75 -9.22 -15.13
N TYR A 38 -9.07 -9.47 -16.39
CA TYR A 38 -8.19 -9.21 -17.52
C TYR A 38 -8.83 -8.18 -18.45
N ASP A 39 -8.04 -7.25 -18.96
CA ASP A 39 -8.48 -6.35 -20.03
C ASP A 39 -8.45 -7.04 -21.41
N ARG A 40 -8.76 -6.28 -22.47
CA ARG A 40 -8.76 -6.79 -23.85
C ARG A 40 -7.36 -7.17 -24.37
N GLU A 41 -6.31 -6.65 -23.74
CA GLU A 41 -4.91 -6.88 -24.09
C GLU A 41 -4.32 -8.05 -23.28
N GLY A 42 -5.09 -8.61 -22.34
CA GLY A 42 -4.68 -9.71 -21.47
C GLY A 42 -3.92 -9.26 -20.22
N ASN A 43 -3.89 -7.96 -19.91
CA ASN A 43 -3.27 -7.44 -18.70
C ASN A 43 -4.16 -7.72 -17.48
N ALA A 44 -3.55 -8.21 -16.40
CA ALA A 44 -4.23 -8.55 -15.16
C ALA A 44 -4.41 -7.31 -14.25
N TYR A 45 -5.60 -7.14 -13.70
CA TYR A 45 -5.93 -6.07 -12.75
C TYR A 45 -6.79 -6.58 -11.59
N PRO A 46 -6.71 -5.94 -10.41
CA PRO A 46 -7.61 -6.24 -9.31
C PRO A 46 -9.04 -5.75 -9.62
N LEU A 47 -10.03 -6.64 -9.47
CA LEU A 47 -11.46 -6.31 -9.55
C LEU A 47 -11.84 -5.34 -8.41
N LEU A 48 -11.52 -5.74 -7.18
CA LEU A 48 -11.71 -4.94 -5.98
C LEU A 48 -10.39 -4.26 -5.61
N LYS A 49 -10.40 -2.93 -5.60
CA LYS A 49 -9.23 -2.08 -5.26
C LYS A 49 -9.26 -1.56 -3.83
N GLY A 50 -10.40 -1.70 -3.15
CA GLY A 50 -10.61 -1.23 -1.80
C GLY A 50 -11.90 -1.80 -1.22
N PHE A 51 -12.01 -1.73 0.10
CA PHE A 51 -13.19 -2.12 0.85
C PHE A 51 -13.37 -1.22 2.08
N LEU A 52 -14.60 -1.14 2.56
CA LEU A 52 -14.99 -0.48 3.80
C LEU A 52 -15.41 -1.55 4.81
N VAL A 53 -15.09 -1.32 6.08
CA VAL A 53 -15.57 -2.13 7.21
C VAL A 53 -16.47 -1.26 8.08
N GLU A 54 -17.72 -1.68 8.28
CA GLU A 54 -18.61 -1.11 9.28
C GLU A 54 -18.25 -1.71 10.65
N THR A 55 -17.48 -0.99 11.46
CA THR A 55 -16.92 -1.51 12.73
C THR A 55 -17.98 -1.92 13.75
N GLY A 56 -19.16 -1.28 13.75
CA GLY A 56 -20.27 -1.62 14.65
C GLY A 56 -20.94 -2.97 14.35
N LYS A 57 -20.87 -3.45 13.10
CA LYS A 57 -21.50 -4.72 12.68
C LYS A 57 -20.51 -5.76 12.15
N GLY A 58 -19.27 -5.37 11.89
CA GLY A 58 -18.27 -6.19 11.21
C GLY A 58 -18.58 -6.48 9.74
N SER A 59 -19.49 -5.73 9.12
CA SER A 59 -19.85 -5.92 7.70
C SER A 59 -18.79 -5.33 6.78
N ILE A 60 -18.51 -6.01 5.67
CA ILE A 60 -17.45 -5.65 4.71
C ILE A 60 -18.09 -5.39 3.33
N PHE A 61 -17.73 -4.27 2.72
CA PHE A 61 -18.28 -3.86 1.42
C PHE A 61 -17.16 -3.42 0.47
N PRO A 62 -17.20 -3.79 -0.82
CA PRO A 62 -16.39 -3.13 -1.84
C PRO A 62 -16.55 -1.61 -1.79
N ALA A 63 -15.43 -0.88 -1.83
CA ALA A 63 -15.46 0.58 -1.75
C ALA A 63 -14.32 1.21 -2.55
N THR A 64 -14.59 2.40 -3.09
CA THR A 64 -13.58 3.28 -3.68
C THR A 64 -13.64 4.62 -2.96
N PHE A 65 -12.49 5.14 -2.56
CA PHE A 65 -12.38 6.40 -1.85
C PHE A 65 -11.90 7.49 -2.79
N HIS A 66 -12.59 8.63 -2.80
CA HIS A 66 -12.18 9.78 -3.59
C HIS A 66 -10.86 10.36 -3.05
N GLU A 67 -10.07 11.03 -3.89
CA GLU A 67 -8.78 11.59 -3.46
C GLU A 67 -8.90 12.62 -2.34
N THR A 68 -10.04 13.32 -2.27
CA THR A 68 -10.34 14.31 -1.22
C THR A 68 -10.81 13.69 0.10
N THR A 69 -11.05 12.38 0.14
CA THR A 69 -11.61 11.69 1.33
C THR A 69 -10.61 10.76 2.01
N LYS A 70 -9.31 10.86 1.70
CA LYS A 70 -8.24 9.96 2.21
C LYS A 70 -7.81 10.24 3.66
N GLY A 71 -8.56 11.07 4.38
CA GLY A 71 -8.27 11.49 5.75
C GLY A 71 -7.27 12.65 5.82
N PRO A 72 -6.94 13.11 7.03
CA PRO A 72 -6.03 14.23 7.23
C PRO A 72 -4.61 13.90 6.77
N ASP A 73 -3.88 14.95 6.39
CA ASP A 73 -2.43 14.94 6.13
C ASP A 73 -1.94 13.84 5.17
N GLU A 74 -2.74 13.49 4.15
CA GLU A 74 -2.42 12.45 3.16
C GLU A 74 -1.01 12.62 2.57
N TYR A 75 -0.64 13.86 2.26
CA TYR A 75 0.69 14.21 1.76
C TYR A 75 1.81 13.87 2.76
N ILE A 76 1.64 14.23 4.04
CA ILE A 76 2.62 13.94 5.09
C ILE A 76 2.72 12.43 5.32
N ARG A 77 1.59 11.71 5.31
CA ARG A 77 1.55 10.25 5.43
C ARG A 77 2.27 9.55 4.28
N SER A 78 2.12 10.03 3.04
CA SER A 78 2.84 9.50 1.88
C SER A 78 4.36 9.72 1.99
N ILE A 79 4.80 10.90 2.45
CA ILE A 79 6.23 11.14 2.73
C ILE A 79 6.72 10.21 3.85
N ARG A 80 5.93 10.06 4.92
CA ARG A 80 6.24 9.21 6.07
C ARG A 80 6.47 7.77 5.64
N GLU A 81 5.58 7.21 4.84
CA GLU A 81 5.69 5.86 4.27
C GLU A 81 6.98 5.68 3.46
N ARG A 82 7.27 6.61 2.55
CA ARG A 82 8.51 6.56 1.74
C ARG A 82 9.77 6.68 2.60
N ALA A 83 9.76 7.55 3.60
CA ALA A 83 10.89 7.74 4.51
C ALA A 83 11.12 6.52 5.40
N SER A 84 10.06 5.89 5.92
CA SER A 84 10.16 4.74 6.82
C SER A 84 10.75 3.51 6.13
N LEU A 85 10.51 3.33 4.82
CA LEU A 85 11.14 2.25 4.04
C LEU A 85 12.68 2.34 4.03
N ARG A 86 13.26 3.48 4.41
CA ARG A 86 14.71 3.75 4.39
C ARG A 86 15.31 4.03 5.76
N ASP A 87 14.48 4.06 6.80
CA ASP A 87 14.88 4.24 8.18
C ASP A 87 14.94 2.87 8.88
N LEU A 88 16.12 2.52 9.40
CA LEU A 88 16.33 1.23 10.07
C LEU A 88 15.51 1.09 11.35
N ASN A 89 15.15 2.20 11.99
CA ASN A 89 14.31 2.19 13.20
C ASN A 89 12.88 1.73 12.90
N TRP A 90 12.44 1.83 11.65
CA TRP A 90 11.12 1.42 11.17
C TRP A 90 11.13 0.06 10.45
N LYS A 91 12.27 -0.64 10.44
CA LYS A 91 12.35 -1.98 9.84
C LYS A 91 11.37 -2.94 10.55
N ASN A 92 10.56 -3.64 9.75
CA ASN A 92 9.55 -4.60 10.22
C ASN A 92 8.43 -3.99 11.09
N ARG A 93 8.17 -2.69 10.99
CA ARG A 93 7.09 -2.02 11.72
C ARG A 93 6.03 -1.49 10.76
N PHE A 94 4.76 -1.63 11.14
CA PHE A 94 3.67 -0.92 10.48
C PHE A 94 3.60 0.52 10.99
N LEU A 95 3.17 1.44 10.13
CA LEU A 95 2.95 2.83 10.49
C LEU A 95 1.54 3.01 11.04
N GLU A 96 1.40 2.99 12.36
CA GLU A 96 0.14 3.34 13.03
C GLU A 96 -0.19 4.82 12.79
N THR A 97 -1.48 5.11 12.57
CA THR A 97 -1.99 6.44 12.21
C THR A 97 -3.22 6.86 13.02
N TYR A 98 -3.74 5.98 13.87
CA TYR A 98 -4.94 6.21 14.67
C TYR A 98 -4.74 5.62 16.06
N ASP A 99 -5.00 6.43 17.08
CA ASP A 99 -5.09 5.98 18.46
C ASP A 99 -6.56 5.77 18.82
N THR A 100 -6.92 4.52 19.09
CA THR A 100 -8.29 4.13 19.43
C THR A 100 -8.68 4.49 20.86
N GLU A 101 -7.72 4.72 21.76
CA GLU A 101 -8.04 5.08 23.15
C GLU A 101 -8.44 6.56 23.26
N SER A 102 -7.70 7.44 22.56
CA SER A 102 -7.99 8.88 22.52
C SER A 102 -8.91 9.32 21.38
N ASP A 103 -9.24 8.41 20.47
CA ASP A 103 -10.08 8.65 19.28
C ASP A 103 -9.49 9.73 18.35
N GLN A 104 -8.18 9.64 18.07
CA GLN A 104 -7.45 10.67 17.34
C GLN A 104 -6.50 10.11 16.27
N PHE A 105 -6.34 10.88 15.18
CA PHE A 105 -5.27 10.63 14.22
C PHE A 105 -3.92 11.02 14.83
N VAL A 106 -3.00 10.05 14.91
CA VAL A 106 -1.63 10.26 15.41
C VAL A 106 -0.64 9.94 14.30
N ILE A 107 -0.12 10.98 13.64
CA ILE A 107 0.84 10.81 12.55
C ILE A 107 2.24 11.05 13.11
N ALA A 108 2.85 9.98 13.62
CA ALA A 108 4.17 10.03 14.22
C ALA A 108 5.25 10.55 13.25
N HIS A 109 6.19 11.32 13.78
CA HIS A 109 7.33 11.81 13.01
C HIS A 109 8.20 10.65 12.51
N VAL A 110 8.66 10.74 11.26
CA VAL A 110 9.68 9.85 10.70
C VAL A 110 10.89 10.70 10.33
N SER A 111 12.07 10.22 10.70
CA SER A 111 13.32 10.91 10.43
C SER A 111 13.59 10.95 8.92
N ARG A 112 13.85 12.13 8.37
CA ARG A 112 14.30 12.29 6.97
C ARG A 112 15.81 12.14 6.90
N GLY A 113 16.31 10.98 7.31
CA GLY A 113 17.75 10.72 7.34
C GLY A 113 18.39 10.81 5.95
N ASN A 114 19.73 10.91 5.90
CA ASN A 114 20.50 11.08 4.67
C ASN A 114 20.16 10.07 3.55
N ARG A 115 19.74 8.85 3.90
CA ARG A 115 19.31 7.82 2.93
C ARG A 115 18.03 8.22 2.19
N TYR A 116 17.07 8.83 2.88
CA TYR A 116 15.84 9.31 2.25
C TYR A 116 16.15 10.49 1.32
N LEU A 117 16.99 11.44 1.75
CA LEU A 117 17.37 12.59 0.91
C LEU A 117 18.10 12.14 -0.36
N LYS A 118 19.10 11.27 -0.25
CA LYS A 118 19.80 10.69 -1.41
C LYS A 118 18.86 9.96 -2.37
N TYR A 119 17.86 9.26 -1.83
CA TYR A 119 16.84 8.62 -2.65
C TYR A 119 16.01 9.64 -3.43
N ILE A 120 15.49 10.68 -2.76
CA ILE A 120 14.73 11.74 -3.43
C ILE A 120 15.57 12.46 -4.50
N GLU A 121 16.86 12.70 -4.22
CA GLU A 121 17.79 13.23 -5.22
C GLU A 121 17.93 12.30 -6.43
N SER A 122 18.07 10.98 -6.21
CA SER A 122 18.17 10.03 -7.32
C SER A 122 16.92 10.00 -8.21
N LEU A 123 15.73 10.19 -7.63
CA LEU A 123 14.48 10.22 -8.39
C LEU A 123 14.40 11.43 -9.34
N ARG A 124 15.04 12.56 -9.03
CA ARG A 124 14.97 13.76 -9.88
C ARG A 124 15.64 13.57 -11.24
N ASN A 125 16.57 12.64 -11.34
CA ASN A 125 17.35 12.38 -12.55
C ASN A 125 16.79 11.22 -13.38
N GLN A 126 15.69 10.59 -12.93
CA GLN A 126 15.04 9.48 -13.64
C GLN A 126 14.03 9.98 -14.68
N SER A 127 13.90 9.23 -15.76
CA SER A 127 12.81 9.37 -16.73
C SER A 127 11.47 8.98 -16.11
N ASP A 128 10.36 9.39 -16.74
CA ASP A 128 9.02 9.06 -16.27
C ASP A 128 8.74 7.55 -16.27
N GLU A 129 9.34 6.80 -17.19
CA GLU A 129 9.26 5.34 -17.22
C GLU A 129 10.03 4.69 -16.06
N GLU A 130 11.26 5.15 -15.80
CA GLU A 130 12.05 4.69 -14.65
C GLU A 130 11.38 5.01 -13.32
N LEU A 131 10.73 6.18 -13.22
CA LEU A 131 9.95 6.57 -12.05
C LEU A 131 8.79 5.60 -11.81
N CYS A 132 8.00 5.29 -12.84
CA CYS A 132 6.90 4.34 -12.75
C CYS A 132 7.40 2.93 -12.36
N ASN A 133 8.47 2.45 -12.99
CA ASN A 133 9.06 1.14 -12.70
C ASN A 133 9.68 1.06 -11.29
N THR A 134 10.17 2.18 -10.75
CA THR A 134 10.71 2.24 -9.38
C THR A 134 9.60 2.31 -8.34
N TYR A 135 8.50 3.01 -8.64
CA TYR A 135 7.46 3.34 -7.68
C TYR A 135 6.36 2.27 -7.59
N PHE A 136 5.95 1.67 -8.71
CA PHE A 136 4.88 0.69 -8.76
C PHE A 136 5.42 -0.74 -8.74
N THR A 137 4.71 -1.64 -8.05
CA THR A 137 5.04 -3.08 -8.01
C THR A 137 4.48 -3.85 -9.19
N ILE A 138 3.72 -3.18 -10.06
CA ILE A 138 3.19 -3.70 -11.32
C ILE A 138 3.60 -2.74 -12.44
N PRO A 139 3.71 -3.21 -13.69
CA PRO A 139 3.92 -2.34 -14.84
C PRO A 139 2.77 -1.32 -14.94
N VAL A 140 3.11 -0.04 -14.87
CA VAL A 140 2.16 1.06 -15.04
C VAL A 140 2.75 2.03 -16.05
N PRO A 141 2.02 2.41 -17.11
CA PRO A 141 2.53 3.36 -18.07
C PRO A 141 2.71 4.75 -17.44
N PRO A 142 3.74 5.50 -17.86
CA PRO A 142 3.86 6.90 -17.48
C PRO A 142 2.64 7.66 -18.02
N SER A 143 1.90 8.28 -17.11
CA SER A 143 0.78 9.15 -17.41
C SER A 143 0.87 10.41 -16.54
N PRO A 144 0.29 11.54 -16.95
CA PRO A 144 0.30 12.76 -16.13
C PRO A 144 -0.21 12.52 -14.70
N HIS A 145 -1.19 11.63 -14.54
CA HIS A 145 -1.71 11.23 -13.23
C HIS A 145 -0.68 10.46 -12.41
N ASN A 146 -0.06 9.43 -13.00
CA ASN A 146 0.90 8.57 -12.30
C ASN A 146 2.16 9.35 -11.90
N ILE A 147 2.69 10.19 -12.79
CA ILE A 147 3.87 11.02 -12.50
C ILE A 147 3.58 12.04 -11.42
N ARG A 148 2.37 12.63 -11.39
CA ARG A 148 1.96 13.53 -10.31
C ARG A 148 1.89 12.83 -8.95
N LEU A 149 1.46 11.57 -8.89
CA LEU A 149 1.45 10.79 -7.65
C LEU A 149 2.87 10.54 -7.12
N ILE A 150 3.83 10.27 -8.01
CA ILE A 150 5.23 10.00 -7.64
C ILE A 150 5.94 11.28 -7.17
N ARG A 151 5.72 12.39 -7.88
CA ARG A 151 6.42 13.67 -7.67
C ARG A 151 5.77 14.57 -6.61
N ARG A 152 4.60 14.21 -6.09
CA ARG A 152 4.12 14.75 -4.80
C ARG A 152 5.13 14.37 -3.72
#